data_AF-A0A162ZCA5-F1
#
_entry.id   AF-A0A162ZCA5-F1
#
_cell.length_a   1.000
_cell.length_b   1.000
_cell.length_c   1.000
_cell.angle_alpha   90.00
_cell.angle_beta   90.00
_cell.angle_gamma   90.00
#
_symmetry.space_group_name_H-M   'P 1'
#
loop_
_entity.id
_entity.type
_entity.pdbx_description
1 polymer ?
#
loop_
_entity_poly.entity_id
_entity_poly.type
_entity_poly.pdbx_seq_one_letter_code
_entity_poly.pdbx_strand_id
1 'polypeptide(L)'
;MPSQRRTRLFGVLFLVTVVVILYVTRSGTQTHVSDFYTKTQEALQQHDFAEAAKQRDADSVGTRLKAAEDAAKKAASEKSAEYHKAVEGKDKSVAGRVKIEGDKPTPVPGVAAHGGRPRDQTAMKEHETPEDHDVEMELNAILKKSPTIIFSKSYCPFSARAKHILLAKYTITPAPYVVELDQHPLGAKLQDTLAQMTGRRTVPNVLIQGKSIGGGDDMQHLDDTDKLIETFKALGGSRIQDVVHNGARPAKAADPAMRRRRRRA
;
A
#
# COMPACT_ATOMS: atom_id res chain seq x y z
N MET A 1 -84.18 10.90 34.39
CA MET A 1 -83.36 12.13 34.28
C MET A 1 -82.09 11.94 35.11
N PRO A 2 -80.88 12.04 34.53
CA PRO A 2 -79.65 11.91 35.30
C PRO A 2 -79.56 13.04 36.34
N SER A 3 -79.15 12.70 37.56
CA SER A 3 -79.14 13.65 38.68
C SER A 3 -78.22 14.84 38.39
N GLN A 4 -78.66 16.05 38.76
CA GLN A 4 -77.99 17.33 38.43
C GLN A 4 -76.52 17.39 38.91
N ARG A 5 -76.17 16.63 39.95
CA ARG A 5 -74.78 16.50 40.43
C ARG A 5 -73.92 15.66 39.48
N ARG A 6 -74.48 14.61 38.87
CA ARG A 6 -73.78 13.75 37.91
C ARG A 6 -73.56 14.47 36.59
N THR A 7 -74.55 15.22 36.10
CA THR A 7 -74.39 15.99 34.84
C THR A 7 -73.34 17.10 34.97
N ARG A 8 -73.25 17.76 36.13
CA ARG A 8 -72.17 18.72 36.43
C ARG A 8 -70.80 18.04 36.53
N LEU A 9 -70.72 16.88 37.17
CA LEU A 9 -69.47 16.11 37.26
C LEU A 9 -68.96 15.70 35.87
N PHE A 10 -69.83 15.18 35.01
CA PHE A 10 -69.48 14.81 33.64
C PHE A 10 -69.10 16.03 32.78
N GLY A 11 -69.78 17.18 32.97
CA GLY A 11 -69.42 18.41 32.29
C GLY A 11 -68.01 18.92 32.64
N VAL A 12 -67.64 18.86 33.93
CA VAL A 12 -66.29 19.24 34.39
C VAL A 12 -65.24 18.27 33.87
N LEU A 13 -65.51 16.96 33.92
CA LEU A 13 -64.61 15.93 33.38
C LEU A 13 -64.37 16.14 31.88
N PHE A 14 -65.42 16.41 31.11
CA PHE A 14 -65.30 16.69 29.68
C PHE A 14 -64.42 17.93 29.41
N LEU A 15 -64.63 19.01 30.16
CA LEU A 15 -63.84 20.23 30.00
C LEU A 15 -62.36 20.00 30.32
N VAL A 16 -62.05 19.26 31.39
CA VAL A 16 -60.66 18.89 31.72
C VAL A 16 -60.04 18.03 30.63
N THR A 17 -60.77 17.05 30.09
CA THR A 17 -60.25 16.21 28.99
C THR A 17 -59.96 17.02 27.73
N VAL A 18 -60.81 17.99 27.38
CA VAL A 18 -60.59 18.87 26.22
C VAL A 18 -59.37 19.76 26.44
N VAL A 19 -59.17 20.30 27.65
CA VAL A 19 -57.98 21.12 27.97
C VAL A 19 -56.70 20.30 27.91
N VAL A 20 -56.70 19.06 28.40
CA VAL A 20 -55.54 18.16 28.32
C VAL A 20 -55.23 17.80 26.87
N ILE A 21 -56.25 17.48 26.07
CA ILE A 21 -56.08 17.21 24.63
C ILE A 21 -55.50 18.44 23.94
N LEU A 22 -56.05 19.64 24.16
CA LEU A 22 -55.54 20.88 23.58
C LEU A 22 -54.11 21.19 24.05
N TYR A 23 -53.76 20.93 25.30
CA TYR A 23 -52.41 21.12 25.81
C TYR A 23 -51.42 20.17 25.11
N VAL A 24 -51.74 18.87 25.04
CA VAL A 24 -50.89 17.86 24.39
C VAL A 24 -50.75 18.15 22.89
N THR A 25 -51.85 18.46 22.20
CA THR A 25 -51.82 18.79 20.76
C THR A 25 -51.07 20.09 20.48
N ARG A 26 -51.13 21.10 21.37
CA ARG A 26 -50.41 22.37 21.21
C ARG A 26 -48.93 22.27 21.63
N SER A 27 -48.58 21.36 22.53
CA SER A 27 -47.19 21.06 22.92
C SER A 27 -46.43 20.21 21.89
N GLY A 28 -47.12 19.60 20.91
CA GLY A 28 -46.54 18.74 19.89
C GLY A 28 -45.84 19.44 18.73
N THR A 29 -45.85 20.78 18.65
CA THR A 29 -45.30 21.53 17.52
C THR A 29 -43.98 22.27 17.80
N GLN A 30 -43.23 21.94 18.86
CA GLN A 30 -41.97 22.64 19.20
C GLN A 30 -40.76 21.77 19.60
N THR A 31 -40.52 20.60 18.99
CA THR A 31 -39.27 19.84 19.25
C THR A 31 -38.55 19.23 18.04
N HIS A 32 -38.88 19.59 16.79
CA HIS A 32 -38.22 19.02 15.59
C HIS A 32 -37.53 20.05 14.65
N VAL A 33 -37.03 21.16 15.17
CA VAL A 33 -36.33 22.17 14.35
C VAL A 33 -34.96 22.58 14.90
N SER A 34 -34.30 21.74 15.71
CA SER A 34 -32.91 22.03 16.05
C SER A 34 -32.02 21.68 14.85
N ASP A 35 -31.30 22.68 14.34
CA ASP A 35 -30.28 22.57 13.28
C ASP A 35 -29.25 21.46 13.56
N PHE A 36 -29.06 21.12 14.83
CA PHE A 36 -28.17 20.05 15.26
C PHE A 36 -28.73 18.66 14.94
N TYR A 37 -30.03 18.42 15.13
CA TYR A 37 -30.63 17.11 14.92
C TYR A 37 -30.73 16.75 13.44
N THR A 38 -31.06 17.73 12.59
CA THR A 38 -31.08 17.53 11.13
C THR A 38 -29.69 17.32 10.58
N LYS A 39 -28.69 18.12 10.99
CA LYS A 39 -27.30 17.92 10.56
C LYS A 39 -26.70 16.60 11.01
N THR A 40 -27.01 16.14 12.22
CA THR A 40 -26.52 14.85 12.71
C THR A 40 -27.19 13.69 11.99
N GLN A 41 -28.50 13.75 11.74
CA GLN A 41 -29.18 12.74 10.94
C GLN A 41 -28.71 12.70 9.49
N GLU A 42 -28.52 13.84 8.85
CA GLU A 42 -27.98 13.91 7.48
C GLU A 42 -26.54 13.39 7.42
N ALA A 43 -25.69 13.71 8.40
CA ALA A 43 -24.33 13.21 8.45
C ALA A 43 -24.27 11.69 8.68
N LEU A 44 -25.12 11.14 9.55
CA LEU A 44 -25.27 9.70 9.76
C LEU A 44 -25.73 9.00 8.49
N GLN A 45 -26.77 9.53 7.84
CA GLN A 45 -27.26 8.97 6.58
C GLN A 45 -26.20 9.01 5.47
N GLN A 46 -25.47 10.12 5.32
CA GLN A 46 -24.39 10.22 4.34
C GLN A 46 -23.26 9.21 4.60
N HIS A 47 -22.93 8.96 5.87
CA HIS A 47 -21.95 7.95 6.25
C HIS A 47 -22.44 6.54 5.87
N ASP A 48 -23.69 6.19 6.23
CA ASP A 48 -24.29 4.89 5.92
C ASP A 48 -24.39 4.66 4.40
N PHE A 49 -24.74 5.68 3.63
CA PHE A 49 -24.78 5.61 2.17
C PHE A 49 -23.38 5.45 1.55
N ALA A 50 -22.35 6.13 2.09
CA ALA A 50 -20.98 6.00 1.64
C ALA A 50 -20.39 4.62 1.96
N GLU A 51 -20.72 4.05 3.12
CA GLU A 51 -20.30 2.70 3.50
C GLU A 51 -21.00 1.64 2.63
N ALA A 52 -22.30 1.77 2.39
CA ALA A 52 -23.04 0.92 1.47
C ALA A 52 -22.58 1.05 0.00
N ALA A 53 -22.02 2.20 -0.40
CA ALA A 53 -21.40 2.36 -1.72
C ALA A 53 -20.05 1.61 -1.80
N LYS A 54 -19.19 1.76 -0.79
CA LYS A 54 -17.91 1.04 -0.70
C LYS A 54 -18.09 -0.48 -0.69
N GLN A 55 -19.10 -0.99 0.03
CA GLN A 55 -19.42 -2.43 0.05
C GLN A 55 -19.88 -2.92 -1.33
N ARG A 56 -20.75 -2.17 -2.02
CA ARG A 56 -21.18 -2.49 -3.39
C ARG A 56 -20.04 -2.49 -4.40
N ASP A 57 -19.12 -1.53 -4.28
CA ASP A 57 -17.93 -1.48 -5.13
C ASP A 57 -16.98 -2.65 -4.84
N ALA A 58 -16.80 -3.03 -3.58
CA ALA A 58 -16.00 -4.20 -3.18
C ALA A 58 -16.59 -5.52 -3.71
N ASP A 59 -17.91 -5.70 -3.62
CA ASP A 59 -18.61 -6.88 -4.18
C ASP A 59 -18.55 -6.92 -5.71
N SER A 60 -18.63 -5.76 -6.38
CA SER A 60 -18.47 -5.64 -7.83
C SER A 60 -17.05 -6.00 -8.28
N VAL A 61 -16.04 -5.57 -7.52
CA VAL A 61 -14.64 -5.91 -7.80
C VAL A 61 -14.40 -7.40 -7.56
N GLY A 62 -14.91 -7.97 -6.46
CA GLY A 62 -14.80 -9.39 -6.15
C GLY A 62 -15.44 -10.31 -7.20
N THR A 63 -16.61 -9.93 -7.72
CA THR A 63 -17.27 -10.66 -8.82
C THR A 63 -16.50 -10.58 -10.13
N ARG A 64 -15.91 -9.41 -10.46
CA ARG A 64 -15.04 -9.25 -11.63
C ARG A 64 -13.75 -10.08 -11.53
N LEU A 65 -13.13 -10.15 -10.34
CA LEU A 65 -11.96 -11.00 -10.12
C LEU A 65 -12.29 -12.48 -10.26
N LYS A 66 -13.42 -12.96 -9.70
CA LYS A 66 -13.86 -14.35 -9.85
C LYS A 66 -14.12 -14.71 -11.32
N ALA A 67 -14.80 -13.84 -12.08
CA ALA A 67 -15.03 -14.07 -13.50
C ALA A 67 -13.71 -14.13 -14.30
N ALA A 68 -12.73 -13.28 -13.97
CA ALA A 68 -11.41 -13.32 -14.59
C ALA A 68 -10.62 -14.59 -14.21
N GLU A 69 -10.73 -15.05 -12.97
CA GLU A 69 -10.12 -16.30 -12.49
C GLU A 69 -10.70 -17.52 -13.22
N ASP A 70 -12.03 -17.60 -13.33
CA ASP A 70 -12.71 -18.69 -14.03
C ASP A 70 -12.40 -18.70 -15.53
N ALA A 71 -12.33 -17.52 -16.16
CA ALA A 71 -11.90 -17.37 -17.54
C ALA A 71 -10.44 -17.83 -17.73
N ALA A 72 -9.55 -17.51 -16.80
CA ALA A 72 -8.16 -17.95 -16.83
C ALA A 72 -8.04 -19.47 -16.65
N LYS A 73 -8.81 -20.09 -15.74
CA LYS A 73 -8.87 -21.55 -15.57
C LYS A 73 -9.37 -22.25 -16.82
N LYS A 74 -10.42 -21.72 -17.45
CA LYS A 74 -10.96 -22.26 -18.70
C LYS A 74 -9.93 -22.18 -19.82
N ALA A 75 -9.31 -21.02 -20.03
CA ALA A 75 -8.28 -20.83 -21.05
C ALA A 75 -7.04 -21.72 -20.81
N ALA A 76 -6.64 -21.93 -19.54
CA ALA A 76 -5.57 -22.85 -19.21
C ALA A 76 -5.94 -24.31 -19.51
N SER A 77 -7.17 -24.72 -19.20
CA SER A 77 -7.66 -26.07 -19.51
C SER A 77 -7.76 -26.32 -21.02
N GLU A 78 -8.22 -25.34 -21.81
CA GLU A 78 -8.31 -25.43 -23.27
C GLU A 78 -6.92 -25.53 -23.91
N LYS A 79 -5.97 -24.68 -23.50
CA LYS A 79 -4.57 -24.77 -23.95
C LYS A 79 -3.92 -26.10 -23.57
N SER A 80 -4.23 -26.63 -22.39
CA SER A 80 -3.73 -27.94 -21.97
C SER A 80 -4.30 -29.07 -22.84
N ALA A 81 -5.58 -29.00 -23.19
CA ALA A 81 -6.23 -29.98 -24.08
C ALA A 81 -5.68 -29.91 -25.52
N GLU A 82 -5.36 -28.72 -26.01
CA GLU A 82 -4.69 -28.51 -27.30
C GLU A 82 -3.29 -29.13 -27.32
N TYR A 83 -2.53 -28.96 -26.24
CA TYR A 83 -1.19 -29.56 -26.09
C TYR A 83 -1.24 -31.09 -26.02
N HIS A 84 -2.22 -31.66 -25.30
CA HIS A 84 -2.41 -33.12 -25.25
C HIS A 84 -2.80 -33.70 -26.62
N LYS A 85 -3.62 -32.99 -27.40
CA LYS A 85 -4.01 -33.40 -28.77
C LYS A 85 -2.84 -33.30 -29.77
N ALA A 86 -1.90 -32.38 -29.56
CA ALA A 86 -0.69 -32.24 -30.37
C ALA A 86 0.36 -33.33 -30.08
N VAL A 87 0.34 -33.94 -28.88
CA VAL A 87 1.27 -35.02 -28.49
C VAL A 87 0.79 -36.40 -28.97
N GLU A 88 -0.51 -36.61 -29.23
CA GLU A 88 -1.06 -37.84 -29.83
C GLU A 88 -0.99 -37.86 -31.37
N GLY A 89 0.03 -37.22 -31.95
CA GLY A 89 0.25 -37.15 -33.40
C GLY A 89 1.39 -38.04 -33.90
N LYS A 90 1.02 -39.20 -34.47
CA LYS A 90 1.83 -40.14 -35.28
C LYS A 90 3.07 -40.76 -34.61
N ASP A 91 2.90 -42.00 -34.19
CA ASP A 91 3.95 -42.94 -33.80
C ASP A 91 5.12 -42.94 -34.78
N LYS A 92 6.29 -42.50 -34.30
CA LYS A 92 7.59 -42.89 -34.86
C LYS A 92 8.37 -43.61 -33.78
N SER A 93 8.38 -44.93 -33.89
CA SER A 93 9.20 -45.84 -33.09
C SER A 93 10.69 -45.56 -33.37
N VAL A 94 11.42 -45.07 -32.37
CA VAL A 94 12.90 -45.10 -32.37
C VAL A 94 13.33 -46.18 -31.38
N ALA A 95 14.27 -47.01 -31.84
CA ALA A 95 14.72 -48.24 -31.19
C ALA A 95 15.20 -48.04 -29.74
N GLY A 96 14.77 -48.95 -28.86
CA GLY A 96 15.36 -49.10 -27.53
C GLY A 96 14.48 -48.60 -26.38
N ARG A 97 13.24 -49.08 -26.26
CA ARG A 97 12.58 -49.16 -24.95
C ARG A 97 11.73 -50.41 -24.90
N VAL A 98 12.07 -51.31 -23.98
CA VAL A 98 11.30 -52.50 -23.66
C VAL A 98 9.88 -52.08 -23.28
N LYS A 99 8.88 -52.68 -23.92
CA LYS A 99 7.47 -52.55 -23.53
C LYS A 99 7.27 -53.34 -22.24
N ILE A 100 6.92 -52.65 -21.16
CA ILE A 100 6.22 -53.29 -20.05
C ILE A 100 4.74 -53.10 -20.36
N GLU A 101 4.07 -54.21 -20.68
CA GLU A 101 2.62 -54.27 -20.78
C GLU A 101 2.01 -54.33 -19.37
N GLY A 102 0.96 -53.56 -19.15
CA GLY A 102 0.15 -53.63 -17.94
C GLY A 102 0.41 -52.49 -16.96
N ASP A 103 -0.21 -51.34 -17.22
CA ASP A 103 -1.19 -50.83 -16.27
C ASP A 103 -2.05 -49.77 -16.95
N LYS A 104 -3.37 -49.83 -16.69
CA LYS A 104 -4.31 -48.80 -17.13
C LYS A 104 -3.79 -47.44 -16.65
N PRO A 105 -3.81 -46.38 -17.48
CA PRO A 105 -3.53 -45.05 -16.96
C PRO A 105 -4.68 -44.70 -16.00
N THR A 106 -4.45 -44.88 -14.71
CA THR A 106 -5.20 -44.14 -13.69
C THR A 106 -4.98 -42.67 -14.01
N PRO A 107 -6.01 -41.81 -13.92
CA PRO A 107 -5.81 -40.38 -14.11
C PRO A 107 -4.86 -39.93 -13.01
N VAL A 108 -3.58 -39.76 -13.34
CA VAL A 108 -2.64 -39.09 -12.45
C VAL A 108 -3.19 -37.67 -12.31
N PRO A 109 -3.61 -37.26 -11.11
CA PRO A 109 -4.15 -35.94 -10.91
C PRO A 109 -3.07 -34.95 -11.37
N GLY A 110 -3.39 -34.12 -12.37
CA GLY A 110 -2.47 -33.09 -12.82
C GLY A 110 -2.02 -32.24 -11.63
N VAL A 111 -0.86 -31.60 -11.74
CA VAL A 111 -0.24 -30.77 -10.69
C VAL A 111 -1.19 -29.71 -10.08
N ALA A 112 -2.31 -29.42 -10.75
CA ALA A 112 -3.42 -28.61 -10.25
C ALA A 112 -4.23 -29.22 -9.09
N ALA A 113 -4.24 -30.55 -8.91
CA ALA A 113 -4.89 -31.22 -7.78
C ALA A 113 -4.06 -31.13 -6.50
N HIS A 114 -2.75 -30.94 -6.63
CA HIS A 114 -1.90 -30.47 -5.55
C HIS A 114 -1.90 -28.95 -5.57
N GLY A 115 -3.04 -28.37 -5.19
CA GLY A 115 -3.08 -27.00 -4.70
C GLY A 115 -1.93 -26.79 -3.71
N GLY A 116 -1.31 -25.60 -3.79
CA GLY A 116 -0.07 -25.26 -3.09
C GLY A 116 0.01 -25.86 -1.70
N ARG A 117 1.22 -26.30 -1.32
CA ARG A 117 1.50 -26.88 0.00
C ARG A 117 0.78 -26.04 1.06
N PRO A 118 0.19 -26.63 2.12
CA PRO A 118 -0.43 -25.85 3.19
C PRO A 118 0.52 -24.77 3.74
N ARG A 119 1.84 -25.00 3.65
CA ARG A 119 2.91 -24.04 3.95
C ARG A 119 2.87 -22.74 3.15
N ASP A 120 2.41 -22.75 1.91
CA ASP A 120 2.32 -21.54 1.08
C ASP A 120 1.00 -20.79 1.32
N GLN A 121 -0.05 -21.47 1.80
CA GLN A 121 -1.25 -20.81 2.31
C GLN A 121 -1.08 -20.30 3.74
N THR A 122 -0.19 -20.89 4.55
CA THR A 122 0.11 -20.37 5.91
C THR A 122 0.93 -19.08 5.90
N ALA A 123 1.51 -18.70 4.75
CA ALA A 123 2.18 -17.41 4.59
C ALA A 123 1.24 -16.28 4.13
N MET A 124 -0.02 -16.59 3.80
CA MET A 124 -1.01 -15.57 3.46
C MET A 124 -1.78 -15.17 4.72
N LYS A 125 -1.34 -14.04 5.30
CA LYS A 125 -1.96 -13.27 6.37
C LYS A 125 -1.87 -13.90 7.76
N GLU A 126 -0.65 -13.84 8.31
CA GLU A 126 -0.55 -13.40 9.70
C GLU A 126 -1.28 -12.06 9.83
N HIS A 127 -1.97 -11.87 10.96
CA HIS A 127 -2.99 -10.87 11.20
C HIS A 127 -2.49 -9.41 10.94
N GLU A 128 -2.47 -8.95 9.69
CA GLU A 128 -2.19 -7.55 9.32
C GLU A 128 -3.16 -6.67 10.10
N THR A 129 -2.64 -5.90 11.04
CA THR A 129 -3.49 -4.99 11.81
C THR A 129 -3.92 -3.86 10.88
N PRO A 130 -5.10 -3.24 11.09
CA PRO A 130 -5.50 -2.05 10.32
C PRO A 130 -4.41 -0.96 10.33
N GLU A 131 -3.66 -0.88 11.43
CA GLU A 131 -2.57 0.07 11.59
C GLU A 131 -1.34 -0.26 10.73
N ASP A 132 -1.05 -1.53 10.48
CA ASP A 132 0.05 -1.94 9.58
C ASP A 132 -0.27 -1.57 8.14
N HIS A 133 -1.55 -1.74 7.74
CA HIS A 133 -2.02 -1.32 6.42
C HIS A 133 -1.86 0.19 6.20
N ASP A 134 -2.19 1.01 7.20
CA ASP A 134 -2.01 2.46 7.14
C ASP A 134 -0.54 2.85 6.96
N VAL A 135 0.38 2.17 7.66
CA VAL A 135 1.82 2.41 7.56
C VAL A 135 2.34 2.04 6.17
N GLU A 136 1.88 0.93 5.59
CA GLU A 136 2.25 0.54 4.23
C GLU A 136 1.72 1.51 3.19
N MET A 137 0.46 1.98 3.33
CA MET A 137 -0.10 2.99 2.44
C MET A 137 0.70 4.29 2.50
N GLU A 138 1.04 4.76 3.70
CA GLU A 138 1.82 5.98 3.90
C GLU A 138 3.24 5.85 3.34
N LEU A 139 3.92 4.72 3.61
CA LEU A 139 5.25 4.47 3.06
C LEU A 139 5.23 4.47 1.53
N ASN A 140 4.24 3.80 0.93
CA ASN A 140 4.05 3.80 -0.52
C ASN A 140 3.75 5.20 -1.07
N ALA A 141 2.99 6.03 -0.34
CA ALA A 141 2.74 7.41 -0.71
C ALA A 141 4.03 8.24 -0.68
N ILE A 142 4.85 8.09 0.35
CA ILE A 142 6.17 8.72 0.48
C ILE A 142 7.09 8.32 -0.68
N LEU A 143 7.22 7.03 -0.98
CA LEU A 143 8.09 6.51 -2.04
C LEU A 143 7.68 6.99 -3.45
N LYS A 144 6.42 7.40 -3.63
CA LYS A 144 5.93 7.98 -4.88
C LYS A 144 6.31 9.45 -5.05
N LYS A 145 6.58 10.20 -3.96
CA LYS A 145 6.90 11.64 -3.99
C LYS A 145 8.15 11.95 -4.80
N SER A 146 9.21 11.16 -4.64
CA SER A 146 10.47 11.34 -5.36
C SER A 146 11.18 9.99 -5.52
N PRO A 147 11.94 9.76 -6.62
CA PRO A 147 12.82 8.60 -6.74
C PRO A 147 13.92 8.57 -5.67
N THR A 148 14.26 9.71 -5.05
CA THR A 148 15.24 9.79 -3.97
C THR A 148 14.55 10.24 -2.70
N ILE A 149 14.52 9.37 -1.68
CA ILE A 149 13.90 9.66 -0.37
C ILE A 149 14.99 9.64 0.70
N ILE A 150 14.95 10.61 1.60
CA ILE A 150 15.86 10.71 2.75
C ILE A 150 15.03 10.58 4.01
N PHE A 151 15.02 9.40 4.62
CA PHE A 151 14.46 9.22 5.97
C PHE A 151 15.47 9.74 6.99
N SER A 152 15.04 10.70 7.80
CA SER A 152 15.86 11.55 8.66
C SER A 152 15.23 11.64 10.05
N LYS A 153 15.99 12.19 11.01
CA LYS A 153 15.44 12.78 12.23
C LYS A 153 16.01 14.17 12.41
N SER A 154 15.19 15.12 12.87
CA SER A 154 15.53 16.54 12.90
C SER A 154 16.76 16.84 13.78
N TYR A 155 16.91 16.10 14.88
CA TYR A 155 17.99 16.25 15.86
C TYR A 155 19.26 15.43 15.53
N CYS A 156 19.25 14.59 14.49
CA CYS A 156 20.34 13.66 14.22
C CYS A 156 21.48 14.32 13.42
N PRO A 157 22.73 14.36 13.93
CA PRO A 157 23.85 14.99 13.22
C PRO A 157 24.23 14.25 11.94
N PHE A 158 24.11 12.93 11.90
CA PHE A 158 24.37 12.14 10.69
C PHE A 158 23.33 12.44 9.60
N SER A 159 22.07 12.67 9.98
CA SER A 159 21.02 13.06 9.05
C SER A 159 21.23 14.47 8.52
N ALA A 160 21.65 15.41 9.37
CA ALA A 160 22.03 16.76 8.94
C ALA A 160 23.16 16.72 7.90
N ARG A 161 24.18 15.88 8.11
CA ARG A 161 25.29 15.67 7.17
C ARG A 161 24.81 15.13 5.82
N ALA A 162 24.01 14.07 5.82
CA ALA A 162 23.47 13.48 4.58
C ALA A 162 22.59 14.47 3.81
N LYS A 163 21.73 15.23 4.51
CA LYS A 163 20.92 16.30 3.92
C LYS A 163 21.80 17.40 3.32
N HIS A 164 22.85 17.83 4.01
CA HIS A 164 23.77 18.84 3.48
C HIS A 164 24.44 18.37 2.19
N ILE A 165 24.94 17.12 2.14
CA ILE A 165 25.53 16.55 0.92
C ILE A 165 24.48 16.55 -0.20
N LEU A 166 23.34 15.89 0.00
CA LEU A 166 22.39 15.61 -1.07
C LEU A 166 21.55 16.82 -1.51
N LEU A 167 21.39 17.84 -0.66
CA LEU A 167 20.55 19.01 -0.95
C LEU A 167 21.36 20.30 -1.20
N ALA A 168 22.55 20.43 -0.63
CA ALA A 168 23.37 21.65 -0.80
C ALA A 168 24.54 21.43 -1.76
N LYS A 169 25.28 20.32 -1.62
CA LYS A 169 26.45 20.04 -2.47
C LYS A 169 26.08 19.50 -3.85
N TYR A 170 24.91 18.87 -3.99
CA TYR A 170 24.43 18.30 -5.24
C TYR A 170 23.09 18.89 -5.66
N THR A 171 22.91 19.08 -6.97
CA THR A 171 21.62 19.30 -7.61
C THR A 171 21.16 17.99 -8.23
N ILE A 172 20.11 17.40 -7.67
CA ILE A 172 19.49 16.16 -8.14
C ILE A 172 18.11 16.49 -8.70
N THR A 173 17.83 16.05 -9.92
CA THR A 173 16.54 16.26 -10.59
C THR A 173 15.87 14.91 -10.85
N PRO A 174 14.64 14.67 -10.34
CA PRO A 174 13.86 15.52 -9.44
C PRO A 174 14.45 15.59 -8.02
N ALA A 175 14.11 16.65 -7.28
CA ALA A 175 14.67 16.92 -5.95
C ALA A 175 14.44 15.76 -4.95
N PRO A 176 15.41 15.45 -4.08
CA PRO A 176 15.21 14.46 -3.02
C PRO A 176 14.11 14.91 -2.05
N TYR A 177 13.27 13.96 -1.63
CA TYR A 177 12.22 14.22 -0.65
C TYR A 177 12.70 13.79 0.74
N VAL A 178 12.60 14.68 1.73
CA VAL A 178 13.03 14.44 3.11
C VAL A 178 11.82 14.09 3.97
N VAL A 179 11.95 13.03 4.77
CA VAL A 179 10.96 12.64 5.77
C VAL A 179 11.61 12.65 7.15
N GLU A 180 11.17 13.57 8.00
CA GLU A 180 11.60 13.63 9.41
C GLU A 180 10.74 12.69 10.24
N LEU A 181 11.26 11.49 10.53
CA LEU A 181 10.53 10.43 11.23
C LEU A 181 10.16 10.81 12.67
N ASP A 182 10.90 11.70 13.31
CA ASP A 182 10.58 12.20 14.65
C ASP A 182 9.38 13.16 14.68
N GLN A 183 9.02 13.73 13.53
CA GLN A 183 7.89 14.68 13.38
C GLN A 183 6.69 14.03 12.69
N HIS A 184 6.85 12.81 12.17
CA HIS A 184 5.81 12.10 11.46
C HIS A 184 4.93 11.30 12.43
N PRO A 185 3.58 11.38 12.35
CA PRO A 185 2.68 10.65 13.25
C PRO A 185 2.94 9.14 13.30
N LEU A 186 3.21 8.54 12.14
CA LEU A 186 3.55 7.12 11.99
C LEU A 186 5.06 6.83 12.03
N GLY A 187 5.89 7.78 12.46
CA GLY A 187 7.33 7.75 12.27
C GLY A 187 8.05 6.54 12.87
N ALA A 188 7.67 6.12 14.08
CA ALA A 188 8.25 4.93 14.71
C ALA A 188 7.94 3.65 13.92
N LYS A 189 6.68 3.48 13.51
CA LYS A 189 6.24 2.33 12.72
C LYS A 189 6.88 2.32 11.33
N LEU A 190 6.92 3.47 10.66
CA LEU A 190 7.65 3.64 9.40
C LEU A 190 9.12 3.24 9.55
N GLN A 191 9.77 3.60 10.65
CA GLN A 191 11.17 3.21 10.91
C GLN A 191 11.34 1.70 11.05
N ASP A 192 10.40 1.01 11.72
CA ASP A 192 10.44 -0.44 11.88
C ASP A 192 10.14 -1.15 10.55
N THR A 193 9.14 -0.69 9.78
CA THR A 193 8.86 -1.20 8.42
C THR A 193 10.06 -0.99 7.48
N LEU A 194 10.71 0.18 7.54
CA LEU A 194 11.94 0.45 6.80
C LEU A 194 13.08 -0.51 7.20
N ALA A 195 13.19 -0.83 8.48
CA ALA A 195 14.19 -1.79 8.96
C ALA A 195 13.95 -3.19 8.36
N GLN A 196 12.69 -3.62 8.28
CA GLN A 196 12.31 -4.89 7.65
C GLN A 196 12.58 -4.88 6.14
N MET A 197 12.17 -3.82 5.44
CA MET A 197 12.31 -3.72 3.98
C MET A 197 13.75 -3.51 3.51
N THR A 198 14.55 -2.75 4.26
CA THR A 198 15.89 -2.32 3.81
C THR A 198 17.02 -2.94 4.61
N GLY A 199 16.72 -3.63 5.71
CA GLY A 199 17.72 -4.11 6.67
C GLY A 199 18.35 -3.01 7.53
N ARG A 200 17.97 -1.74 7.35
CA ARG A 200 18.57 -0.59 8.06
C ARG A 200 17.57 0.06 9.01
N ARG A 201 17.81 -0.10 10.31
CA ARG A 201 17.02 0.53 11.37
C ARG A 201 17.45 1.96 11.71
N THR A 202 18.65 2.36 11.32
CA THR A 202 19.23 3.67 11.70
C THR A 202 18.87 4.78 10.72
N VAL A 203 18.84 6.02 11.23
CA VAL A 203 18.76 7.22 10.41
C VAL A 203 20.15 7.88 10.29
N PRO A 204 20.44 8.56 9.17
CA PRO A 204 19.61 8.64 7.98
C PRO A 204 19.56 7.31 7.22
N ASN A 205 18.46 7.07 6.50
CA ASN A 205 18.34 5.99 5.53
C ASN A 205 17.97 6.60 4.19
N VAL A 206 18.93 6.63 3.26
CA VAL A 206 18.75 7.23 1.93
C VAL A 206 18.33 6.13 0.96
N LEU A 207 17.20 6.31 0.29
CA LEU A 207 16.67 5.38 -0.70
C LEU A 207 16.75 5.98 -2.10
N ILE A 208 17.13 5.15 -3.07
CA ILE A 208 16.97 5.41 -4.50
C ILE A 208 16.09 4.32 -5.09
N GLN A 209 14.96 4.71 -5.70
CA GLN A 209 13.96 3.79 -6.24
C GLN A 209 13.55 2.68 -5.25
N GLY A 210 13.37 3.06 -3.98
CA GLY A 210 12.99 2.14 -2.90
C GLY A 210 14.12 1.28 -2.34
N LYS A 211 15.32 1.32 -2.91
CA LYS A 211 16.49 0.59 -2.41
C LYS A 211 17.37 1.48 -1.54
N SER A 212 17.76 0.99 -0.35
CA SER A 212 18.69 1.71 0.51
C SER A 212 20.09 1.76 -0.08
N ILE A 213 20.67 2.96 -0.12
CA ILE A 213 22.05 3.21 -0.54
C ILE A 213 22.97 3.54 0.65
N GLY A 214 22.41 3.64 1.86
CA GLY A 214 23.18 3.81 3.08
C GLY A 214 22.69 4.92 4.01
N GLY A 215 23.51 5.20 5.02
CA GLY A 215 23.32 6.28 5.99
C GLY A 215 24.31 7.43 5.83
N GLY A 216 24.55 8.17 6.92
CA GLY A 216 25.31 9.43 6.88
C GLY A 216 26.77 9.23 6.46
N ASP A 217 27.42 8.21 7.02
CA ASP A 217 28.81 7.90 6.72
C ASP A 217 28.97 7.34 5.29
N ASP A 218 27.99 6.56 4.83
CA ASP A 218 27.95 6.06 3.45
C ASP A 218 27.84 7.22 2.45
N MET A 219 27.00 8.23 2.73
CA MET A 219 26.86 9.41 1.87
C MET A 219 28.13 10.26 1.86
N GLN A 220 28.76 10.44 3.03
CA GLN A 220 30.04 11.13 3.14
C GLN A 220 31.11 10.42 2.31
N HIS A 221 31.22 9.09 2.45
CA HIS A 221 32.20 8.32 1.69
C HIS A 221 31.95 8.37 0.17
N LEU A 222 30.69 8.31 -0.28
CA LEU A 222 30.36 8.44 -1.70
C LEU A 222 30.68 9.83 -2.27
N ASP A 223 30.49 10.87 -1.47
CA ASP A 223 30.87 12.24 -1.78
C ASP A 223 32.40 12.36 -1.87
N ASP A 224 33.13 11.89 -0.85
CA ASP A 224 34.60 11.98 -0.79
C ASP A 224 35.30 11.19 -1.90
N THR A 225 34.70 10.07 -2.33
CA THR A 225 35.27 9.20 -3.38
C THR A 225 34.79 9.53 -4.80
N ASP A 226 34.03 10.62 -5.00
CA ASP A 226 33.44 10.98 -6.30
C ASP A 226 32.52 9.91 -6.92
N LYS A 227 32.01 8.98 -6.11
CA LYS A 227 31.17 7.86 -6.56
C LYS A 227 29.68 8.13 -6.45
N LEU A 228 29.27 9.24 -5.84
CA LEU A 228 27.85 9.57 -5.64
C LEU A 228 27.10 9.69 -6.97
N ILE A 229 27.64 10.44 -7.94
CA ILE A 229 27.00 10.61 -9.27
C ILE A 229 26.88 9.26 -10.00
N GLU A 230 27.94 8.44 -9.95
CA GLU A 230 27.93 7.10 -10.56
C GLU A 230 26.87 6.20 -9.92
N THR A 231 26.77 6.22 -8.58
CA THR A 231 25.78 5.46 -7.82
C THR A 231 24.36 5.88 -8.20
N PHE A 232 24.10 7.18 -8.30
CA PHE A 232 22.80 7.70 -8.72
C PHE A 232 22.46 7.34 -10.17
N LYS A 233 23.44 7.35 -11.09
CA LYS A 233 23.22 6.91 -12.48
C LYS A 233 22.95 5.41 -12.57
N ALA A 234 23.65 4.60 -11.79
CA ALA A 234 23.48 3.15 -11.76
C ALA A 234 22.13 2.73 -11.17
N LEU A 235 21.67 3.43 -10.11
CA LEU A 235 20.46 3.06 -9.37
C LEU A 235 19.24 3.90 -9.72
N GLY A 236 19.40 5.07 -10.35
CA GLY A 236 18.34 6.06 -10.58
C GLY A 236 17.36 5.73 -11.70
N GLY A 237 17.68 4.75 -12.55
CA GLY A 237 16.83 4.30 -13.64
C GLY A 237 16.40 5.45 -14.55
N SER A 238 15.14 5.43 -15.00
CA SER A 238 14.57 6.49 -15.85
C SER A 238 13.99 7.67 -15.08
N ARG A 239 13.87 7.57 -13.76
CA ARG A 239 13.18 8.59 -12.93
C ARG A 239 14.10 9.71 -12.47
N ILE A 240 15.40 9.46 -12.41
CA ILE A 240 16.42 10.49 -12.11
C ILE A 240 16.94 11.03 -13.43
N GLN A 241 16.75 12.33 -13.66
CA GLN A 241 17.08 13.02 -14.90
C GLN A 241 18.53 13.50 -14.88
N ASP A 242 18.94 14.18 -13.81
CA ASP A 242 20.28 14.75 -13.71
C ASP A 242 20.78 14.79 -12.27
N VAL A 243 22.10 14.67 -12.11
CA VAL A 243 22.82 14.77 -10.84
C VAL A 243 24.13 15.50 -11.06
N VAL A 244 24.21 16.73 -10.55
CA VAL A 244 25.35 17.63 -10.72
C VAL A 244 25.90 18.02 -9.36
N HIS A 245 27.23 18.06 -9.23
CA HIS A 245 27.88 18.61 -8.05
C HIS A 245 28.00 20.14 -8.19
N ASN A 246 27.56 20.89 -7.18
CA ASN A 246 27.45 22.36 -7.24
C ASN A 246 28.79 23.09 -7.04
N GLY A 247 29.81 22.44 -6.52
CA GLY A 247 31.15 23.02 -6.32
C GLY A 247 32.16 22.66 -7.42
N ALA A 248 33.12 23.55 -7.68
CA ALA A 248 34.28 23.26 -8.51
C ALA A 248 35.21 22.26 -7.78
N ARG A 249 35.16 20.99 -8.16
CA ARG A 249 36.07 19.95 -7.63
C ARG A 249 37.28 19.83 -8.55
N PRO A 250 38.52 19.75 -8.02
CA PRO A 250 39.68 19.51 -8.87
C PRO A 250 39.47 18.23 -9.67
N ALA A 251 39.73 18.29 -10.98
CA ALA A 251 39.55 17.16 -11.89
C ALA A 251 40.21 15.90 -11.33
N LYS A 252 39.49 14.77 -11.36
CA LYS A 252 39.92 13.43 -10.91
C LYS A 252 41.43 13.26 -11.06
N ALA A 253 42.16 13.16 -9.94
CA ALA A 253 43.54 12.72 -9.98
C ALA A 253 43.55 11.33 -10.65
N ALA A 254 44.12 11.26 -11.85
CA ALA A 254 44.17 10.04 -12.64
C ALA A 254 44.68 8.89 -11.78
N ASP A 255 43.98 7.74 -11.88
CA ASP A 255 44.30 6.50 -11.18
C ASP A 255 45.83 6.27 -11.14
N PRO A 256 46.46 6.18 -9.95
CA PRO A 256 47.90 5.95 -9.83
C PRO A 256 48.34 4.65 -10.52
N ALA A 257 47.44 3.69 -10.76
CA ALA A 257 47.73 2.48 -11.54
C ALA A 257 47.94 2.79 -13.04
N MET A 258 47.22 3.78 -13.60
CA MET A 258 47.36 4.20 -14.99
C MET A 258 48.62 5.03 -15.23
N ARG A 259 49.05 5.81 -14.22
CA ARG A 259 50.27 6.63 -14.27
C ARG A 259 51.56 5.80 -14.35
N ARG A 260 51.56 4.56 -13.83
CA ARG A 260 52.71 3.65 -13.89
C ARG A 260 52.92 2.99 -15.26
N ARG A 261 51.89 2.89 -16.10
CA ARG A 261 52.01 2.34 -17.47
C ARG A 261 52.61 3.31 -18.48
N ARG A 262 52.44 4.62 -18.28
CA ARG A 262 53.00 5.65 -19.19
C ARG A 262 54.48 5.98 -18.95
N ARG A 263 55.10 5.48 -17.87
CA ARG A 263 56.53 5.68 -17.58
C ARG A 263 57.42 4.50 -17.99
N ARG A 264 56.85 3.45 -18.58
CA ARG A 264 57.56 2.23 -19.01
C ARG A 264 57.46 1.96 -20.52
N ALA A 265 57.00 2.94 -21.30
CA ALA A 265 56.99 2.91 -22.76
C ALA A 265 57.96 3.98 -23.27
#